data_AF-A0A6P3Z7R7-F1
#
_entry.id   AF-A0A6P3Z7R7-F1
#
_cell.length_a   1.000
_cell.length_b   1.000
_cell.length_c   1.000
_cell.angle_alpha   90.00
_cell.angle_beta   90.00
_cell.angle_gamma   90.00
#
_symmetry.space_group_name_H-M   'P 1'
#
loop_
_entity.id
_entity.type
_entity.pdbx_description
1 polymer ?
#
loop_
_entity_poly.entity_id
_entity_poly.type
_entity_poly.pdbx_seq_one_letter_code
_entity_poly.pdbx_strand_id
1 'polypeptide(L)'
;MQSQLVCNGCRSLLLYPRGATNVCCALCNTLTSVPPPGMEMAQLVCGGCRTLLMYTRGATSVRCSCCHTMNLASASNQFAQVNCGNCRTMLMYPYGAPSVKCAVCHHVTNVGTGNSRVPIPVHRPGGTANSG
;
A
#
# COMPACT_ATOMS: atom_id res chain seq x y z
N MET A 1 19.36 -10.94 19.84
CA MET A 1 19.17 -11.24 18.40
C MET A 1 20.32 -10.63 17.61
N GLN A 2 21.21 -11.48 17.05
CA GLN A 2 22.35 -11.04 16.23
C GLN A 2 21.93 -11.04 14.75
N SER A 3 22.54 -10.18 13.95
CA SER A 3 22.42 -10.15 12.49
C SER A 3 23.78 -10.41 11.85
N GLN A 4 23.77 -10.71 10.55
CA GLN A 4 24.97 -10.98 9.78
C GLN A 4 25.03 -10.09 8.54
N LEU A 5 26.25 -9.72 8.13
CA LEU A 5 26.49 -9.01 6.89
C LEU A 5 27.85 -9.40 6.31
N VAL A 6 28.05 -9.17 5.02
CA VAL A 6 29.31 -9.47 4.33
C VAL A 6 30.18 -8.22 4.28
N CYS A 7 31.43 -8.33 4.71
CA CYS A 7 32.39 -7.23 4.64
C CYS A 7 32.67 -6.78 3.19
N ASN A 8 32.68 -5.48 2.91
CA ASN A 8 33.00 -4.95 1.57
C ASN A 8 34.46 -5.16 1.16
N GLY A 9 35.40 -5.16 2.10
CA GLY A 9 36.83 -5.28 1.81
C GLY A 9 37.27 -6.73 1.60
N CYS A 10 37.11 -7.56 2.64
CA CYS A 10 37.62 -8.93 2.67
C CYS A 10 36.54 -10.01 2.56
N ARG A 11 35.29 -9.65 2.21
CA ARG A 11 34.16 -10.56 1.98
C ARG A 11 33.83 -11.53 3.13
N SER A 12 34.40 -11.29 4.32
CA SER A 12 34.15 -12.12 5.49
C SER A 12 32.77 -11.84 6.08
N LEU A 13 32.12 -12.88 6.60
CA LEU A 13 30.86 -12.78 7.31
C LEU A 13 31.08 -12.15 8.69
N LEU A 14 30.39 -11.04 8.96
CA LEU A 14 30.46 -10.28 10.20
C LEU A 14 29.17 -10.46 10.99
N LEU A 15 29.30 -10.96 12.21
CA LEU A 15 28.21 -11.02 13.18
C LEU A 15 28.16 -9.71 13.96
N TYR A 16 26.99 -9.12 14.08
CA TYR A 16 26.81 -7.85 14.77
C TYR A 16 25.48 -7.79 15.54
N PRO A 17 25.40 -7.01 16.63
CA PRO A 17 24.14 -6.79 17.33
C PRO A 17 23.18 -5.97 16.46
N ARG A 18 21.90 -6.35 16.45
CA ARG A 18 20.85 -5.58 15.74
C ARG A 18 20.80 -4.15 16.27
N GLY A 19 20.78 -3.18 15.35
CA GLY A 19 20.77 -1.75 15.67
C GLY A 19 22.05 -1.00 15.30
N ALA A 20 23.13 -1.69 14.93
CA ALA A 20 24.31 -1.02 14.38
C ALA A 20 24.02 -0.47 12.97
N THR A 21 24.47 0.75 12.69
CA THR A 21 24.45 1.37 11.35
C THR A 21 25.72 1.07 10.55
N ASN A 22 26.81 0.73 11.22
CA ASN A 22 28.09 0.37 10.62
C ASN A 22 28.75 -0.73 11.45
N VAL A 23 29.47 -1.64 10.78
CA VAL A 23 30.24 -2.71 11.41
C VAL A 23 31.66 -2.64 10.89
N CYS A 24 32.62 -2.54 11.82
CA CYS A 24 34.04 -2.61 11.48
C CYS A 24 34.46 -4.07 11.33
N CYS A 25 35.10 -4.41 10.22
CA CYS A 25 35.65 -5.74 10.03
C CYS A 25 36.92 -5.93 10.87
N ALA A 26 36.93 -6.94 11.75
CA ALA A 26 38.11 -7.25 12.57
C ALA A 26 39.31 -7.78 11.77
N LEU A 27 39.12 -8.20 10.51
CA LEU A 27 40.16 -8.80 9.68
C LEU A 27 40.87 -7.79 8.76
N CYS A 28 40.12 -6.82 8.23
CA CYS A 28 40.63 -5.89 7.22
C CYS A 28 40.34 -4.42 7.58
N ASN A 29 39.89 -4.12 8.81
CA ASN A 29 39.54 -2.79 9.32
C ASN A 29 38.56 -1.97 8.45
N THR A 30 37.93 -2.60 7.46
CA THR A 30 36.99 -1.94 6.56
C THR A 30 35.68 -1.72 7.28
N LEU A 31 35.21 -0.47 7.29
CA LEU A 31 33.87 -0.13 7.74
C LEU A 31 32.86 -0.58 6.69
N THR A 32 31.96 -1.46 7.10
CA THR A 32 30.85 -1.91 6.26
C THR A 32 29.56 -1.31 6.80
N SER A 33 28.89 -0.50 5.99
CA SER A 33 27.61 0.07 6.37
C SER A 33 26.54 -1.00 6.39
N VAL A 34 25.76 -1.03 7.46
CA VAL A 34 24.62 -1.93 7.61
C VAL A 34 23.48 -1.35 6.78
N PRO A 35 22.90 -2.11 5.83
CA PRO A 35 21.72 -1.65 5.11
C PRO A 35 20.63 -1.30 6.14
N PRO A 36 20.01 -0.11 6.06
CA PRO A 36 18.98 0.27 7.01
C PRO A 36 17.88 -0.81 7.03
N PRO A 37 17.49 -1.30 8.22
CA PRO A 37 16.40 -2.26 8.32
C PRO A 37 15.13 -1.58 7.80
N GLY A 38 14.60 -2.05 6.67
CA GLY A 38 13.39 -1.48 6.07
C GLY A 38 13.53 -0.81 4.72
N MET A 39 14.68 -0.90 4.03
CA MET A 39 14.72 -0.63 2.59
C MET A 39 14.12 -1.81 1.81
N GLU A 40 12.92 -2.22 2.17
CA GLU A 40 12.15 -3.22 1.46
C GLU A 40 11.55 -2.56 0.22
N MET A 41 12.02 -2.98 -0.94
CA MET A 41 11.49 -2.53 -2.22
C MET A 41 10.15 -3.24 -2.46
N ALA A 42 9.15 -2.50 -2.92
CA ALA A 42 7.89 -3.03 -3.43
C ALA A 42 7.79 -2.78 -4.94
N GLN A 43 6.87 -3.48 -5.58
CA GLN A 43 6.65 -3.41 -7.02
C GLN A 43 5.24 -2.90 -7.32
N LEU A 44 5.12 -2.10 -8.38
CA LEU A 44 3.83 -1.70 -8.93
C LEU A 44 3.92 -1.61 -10.45
N VAL A 45 2.81 -1.86 -11.13
CA VAL A 45 2.72 -1.67 -12.58
C VAL A 45 2.17 -0.28 -12.85
N CYS A 46 2.84 0.48 -13.72
CA CYS A 46 2.39 1.82 -14.06
C CYS A 46 1.05 1.79 -14.81
N GLY A 47 0.06 2.57 -14.36
CA GLY A 47 -1.24 2.69 -15.03
C GLY A 47 -1.20 3.35 -16.41
N GLY A 48 -0.15 4.13 -16.72
CA GLY A 48 0.00 4.84 -17.99
C GLY A 48 0.74 4.02 -19.05
N CYS A 49 1.96 3.57 -18.74
CA CYS A 49 2.84 2.88 -19.69
C CYS A 49 3.03 1.37 -19.41
N ARG A 50 2.38 0.83 -18.38
CA ARG A 50 2.53 -0.58 -17.94
C ARG A 50 3.94 -1.02 -17.55
N THR A 51 4.89 -0.09 -17.42
CA THR A 51 6.23 -0.40 -16.90
C THR A 51 6.15 -0.86 -15.44
N LEU A 52 6.91 -1.91 -15.10
CA LEU A 52 7.12 -2.34 -13.72
C LEU A 52 8.03 -1.35 -13.01
N LEU A 53 7.54 -0.74 -11.93
CA LEU A 53 8.25 0.24 -11.13
C LEU A 53 8.64 -0.39 -9.79
N MET A 54 9.90 -0.23 -9.41
CA MET A 54 10.38 -0.52 -8.06
C MET A 54 10.37 0.75 -7.23
N TYR A 55 9.88 0.65 -6.01
CA TYR A 55 9.77 1.78 -5.09
C TYR A 55 10.01 1.34 -3.66
N THR A 56 10.33 2.28 -2.77
CA THR A 56 10.52 2.00 -1.35
C THR A 56 9.17 1.77 -0.66
N ARG A 57 9.02 0.67 0.09
CA ARG A 57 7.83 0.45 0.93
C ARG A 57 7.59 1.67 1.81
N GLY A 58 6.34 2.13 1.85
CA GLY A 58 5.92 3.34 2.59
C GLY A 58 5.65 4.56 1.72
N ALA A 59 6.04 4.56 0.44
CA ALA A 59 5.58 5.59 -0.49
C ALA A 59 4.07 5.44 -0.76
N THR A 60 3.30 6.54 -0.66
CA THR A 60 1.88 6.57 -1.02
C THR A 60 1.66 6.73 -2.52
N SER A 61 2.61 7.39 -3.20
CA SER A 61 2.59 7.63 -4.64
C SER A 61 3.98 7.55 -5.24
N VAL A 62 4.07 7.05 -6.47
CA VAL A 62 5.30 6.80 -7.21
C VAL A 62 5.16 7.35 -8.61
N ARG A 63 6.03 8.31 -8.94
CA ARG A 63 6.10 8.87 -10.29
C ARG A 63 6.83 7.89 -11.22
N CYS A 64 6.18 7.53 -12.31
CA CYS A 64 6.83 6.73 -13.35
C CYS A 64 7.94 7.55 -14.02
N SER A 65 9.16 7.02 -14.10
CA SER A 65 10.25 7.64 -14.85
C SER A 65 10.03 7.62 -16.37
N CYS A 66 9.25 6.67 -16.88
CA CYS A 66 9.02 6.50 -18.32
C CYS A 66 7.98 7.47 -18.87
N CYS A 67 6.84 7.63 -18.19
CA CYS A 67 5.69 8.40 -18.69
C CYS A 67 5.23 9.52 -17.74
N HIS A 68 5.96 9.74 -16.63
CA HIS A 68 5.68 10.78 -15.62
C HIS A 68 4.33 10.64 -14.90
N THR A 69 3.55 9.59 -15.18
CA THR A 69 2.30 9.27 -14.49
C THR A 69 2.56 8.99 -13.01
N MET A 70 1.76 9.61 -12.14
CA MET A 70 1.75 9.33 -10.72
C MET A 70 0.92 8.07 -10.45
N ASN A 71 1.53 7.06 -9.84
CA ASN A 71 0.89 5.78 -9.52
C ASN A 71 0.70 5.70 -8.01
N LEU A 72 -0.49 5.30 -7.56
CA LEU A 72 -0.77 5.13 -6.13
C LEU A 72 -0.19 3.80 -5.65
N ALA A 73 0.86 3.85 -4.84
CA ALA A 73 1.58 2.68 -4.34
C ALA A 73 0.82 1.91 -3.23
N SER A 74 -0.14 2.56 -2.56
CA SER A 74 -0.98 1.94 -1.54
C SER A 74 -2.00 0.92 -2.08
N ALA A 75 -2.06 0.72 -3.40
CA ALA A 75 -3.03 -0.14 -4.08
C ALA A 75 -2.51 -1.54 -4.43
N SER A 76 -1.20 -1.73 -4.62
CA SER A 76 -0.68 -2.97 -5.21
C SER A 76 -0.85 -4.22 -4.34
N ASN A 77 -0.98 -4.06 -3.04
CA ASN A 77 -1.07 -5.18 -2.09
C ASN A 77 -2.21 -5.04 -1.06
N GLN A 78 -3.12 -4.08 -1.24
CA GLN A 78 -4.25 -3.91 -0.33
C GLN A 78 -5.53 -4.46 -0.96
N PHE A 79 -6.20 -5.33 -0.21
CA PHE A 79 -7.54 -5.81 -0.52
C PHE A 79 -8.53 -4.82 0.07
N ALA A 80 -9.49 -4.39 -0.74
CA ALA A 80 -10.63 -3.63 -0.27
C ALA A 80 -11.81 -4.57 0.00
N GLN A 81 -12.75 -4.09 0.81
CA GLN A 81 -13.95 -4.83 1.18
C GLN A 81 -15.17 -4.12 0.63
N VAL A 82 -16.08 -4.89 0.04
CA VAL A 82 -17.39 -4.40 -0.39
C VAL A 82 -18.45 -5.43 0.00
N ASN A 83 -19.60 -4.97 0.48
CA ASN A 83 -20.75 -5.84 0.73
C ASN A 83 -21.46 -6.09 -0.59
N CYS A 84 -21.77 -7.35 -0.89
CA CYS A 84 -22.58 -7.71 -2.04
C CYS A 84 -23.94 -7.01 -1.97
N GLY A 85 -24.36 -6.37 -3.07
CA GLY A 85 -25.64 -5.66 -3.16
C GLY A 85 -26.90 -6.54 -2.97
N ASN A 86 -26.77 -7.86 -3.13
CA ASN A 86 -27.89 -8.80 -3.00
C ASN A 86 -27.86 -9.57 -1.66
N CYS A 87 -26.82 -10.36 -1.41
CA CYS A 87 -26.75 -11.22 -0.22
C CYS A 87 -26.02 -10.59 0.98
N ARG A 88 -25.56 -9.33 0.87
CA ARG A 88 -24.76 -8.59 1.87
C ARG A 88 -23.44 -9.23 2.33
N THR A 89 -23.05 -10.37 1.74
CA THR A 89 -21.77 -11.03 2.02
C THR A 89 -20.62 -10.07 1.72
N MET A 90 -19.66 -9.98 2.64
CA MET A 90 -18.44 -9.19 2.46
C MET A 90 -17.52 -9.88 1.45
N LEU A 91 -17.12 -9.15 0.42
CA LEU A 91 -16.24 -9.61 -0.64
C LEU A 91 -14.91 -8.87 -0.55
N MET A 92 -13.81 -9.62 -0.55
CA MET A 92 -12.47 -9.07 -0.69
C MET A 92 -12.13 -8.97 -2.18
N TYR A 93 -11.62 -7.82 -2.61
CA TYR A 93 -11.21 -7.60 -3.99
C TYR A 93 -9.92 -6.77 -4.06
N PRO A 94 -9.09 -6.96 -5.09
CA PRO A 94 -7.90 -6.13 -5.28
C PRO A 94 -8.30 -4.67 -5.52
N TYR A 95 -7.63 -3.74 -4.83
CA TYR A 95 -7.91 -2.32 -4.98
C TYR A 95 -7.82 -1.90 -6.46
N GLY A 96 -8.84 -1.19 -6.96
CA GLY A 96 -8.92 -0.76 -8.35
C GLY A 96 -9.82 -1.61 -9.27
N ALA A 97 -10.41 -2.71 -8.78
CA ALA A 97 -11.46 -3.39 -9.56
C ALA A 97 -12.72 -2.50 -9.65
N PRO A 98 -13.29 -2.26 -10.85
CA PRO A 98 -14.50 -1.45 -11.02
C PRO A 98 -15.78 -2.18 -10.56
N SER A 99 -15.73 -3.51 -10.46
CA SER A 99 -16.83 -4.36 -10.03
C SER A 99 -16.31 -5.67 -9.45
N VAL A 100 -17.11 -6.29 -8.58
CA VAL A 100 -16.80 -7.56 -7.91
C VAL A 100 -17.98 -8.49 -8.06
N LYS A 101 -17.75 -9.70 -8.57
CA LYS A 101 -18.78 -10.74 -8.64
C LYS A 101 -18.81 -11.51 -7.32
N CYS A 102 -19.99 -11.60 -6.70
CA CYS A 102 -20.18 -12.38 -5.49
C CYS A 102 -20.03 -13.88 -5.78
N ALA A 103 -19.19 -14.57 -5.00
CA ALA A 103 -19.04 -16.02 -5.11
C ALA A 103 -20.26 -16.80 -4.57
N VAL A 104 -21.07 -16.17 -3.71
CA VAL A 104 -22.22 -16.81 -3.04
C VAL A 104 -23.48 -16.76 -3.90
N CYS A 105 -23.85 -15.58 -4.40
CA CYS A 105 -25.10 -15.39 -5.15
C CYS A 105 -24.90 -14.95 -6.60
N HIS A 106 -23.64 -14.93 -7.09
CA HIS A 106 -23.25 -14.55 -8.44
C HIS A 106 -23.62 -13.12 -8.89
N HIS A 107 -24.20 -12.31 -8.01
CA HIS A 107 -24.51 -10.91 -8.26
C HIS A 107 -23.24 -10.07 -8.41
N VAL A 108 -23.21 -9.18 -9.41
CA VAL A 108 -22.09 -8.27 -9.66
C VAL A 108 -22.36 -6.96 -8.94
N THR A 109 -21.44 -6.55 -8.07
CA THR A 109 -21.50 -5.29 -7.32
C THR A 109 -20.48 -4.32 -7.88
N ASN A 110 -20.91 -3.15 -8.35
CA ASN A 110 -20.03 -2.09 -8.83
C ASN A 110 -19.38 -1.37 -7.65
N VAL A 111 -18.06 -1.17 -7.75
CA VAL A 111 -17.21 -0.57 -6.71
C VAL A 111 -17.13 0.96 -6.85
N GLY A 112 -18.02 1.56 -7.66
CA GLY A 112 -18.04 2.99 -7.93
C GLY A 112 -18.25 3.82 -6.66
N THR A 113 -17.15 4.35 -6.09
CA THR A 113 -17.11 5.49 -5.16
C THR A 113 -18.24 5.52 -4.13
N GLY A 114 -18.48 4.39 -3.46
CA GLY A 114 -19.59 4.21 -2.54
C GLY A 114 -19.22 4.24 -1.06
N ASN A 115 -17.98 4.59 -0.69
CA ASN A 115 -17.61 4.75 0.71
C ASN A 115 -17.73 6.23 1.14
N SER A 116 -18.93 6.55 1.61
CA SER A 116 -19.12 7.24 2.89
C SER A 116 -18.70 8.71 2.97
N ARG A 117 -19.27 9.57 2.13
CA ARG A 117 -19.88 10.78 2.72
C ARG A 117 -21.26 10.37 3.16
N VAL A 118 -21.42 10.08 4.45
CA VAL A 118 -22.72 10.21 5.11
C VAL A 118 -23.33 11.53 4.65
N PRO A 119 -24.50 11.55 3.98
CA PRO A 119 -25.29 12.75 3.96
C PRO A 119 -25.67 12.97 5.42
N ILE A 120 -25.05 13.97 6.06
CA ILE A 120 -25.65 14.55 7.27
C ILE A 120 -27.10 14.85 6.86
N PRO A 121 -28.11 14.30 7.55
CA PRO A 121 -29.49 14.65 7.25
C PRO A 121 -29.61 16.16 7.42
N VAL A 122 -29.73 16.89 6.32
CA VAL A 122 -30.23 18.26 6.35
C VAL A 122 -31.71 18.14 6.69
N HIS A 123 -32.01 17.98 7.97
CA HIS A 123 -33.37 18.14 8.44
C HIS A 123 -33.64 19.65 8.48
N ARG A 124 -33.99 20.19 7.31
CA ARG A 124 -34.75 21.43 7.21
C ARG A 124 -36.13 21.08 6.67
N PRO A 125 -37.16 21.12 7.53
CA PRO A 125 -38.50 21.47 7.12
C PRO A 125 -38.67 22.96 7.37
N GLY A 126 -38.86 23.72 6.30
CA GLY A 126 -39.41 25.07 6.39
C GLY A 126 -40.93 25.02 6.23
N GLY A 127 -41.61 25.97 6.90
CA GLY A 127 -43.00 26.36 6.68
C GLY A 127 -44.03 25.59 7.52
N THR A 128 -45.11 26.15 8.06
CA THR A 128 -45.77 27.47 7.98
C THR A 128 -46.99 27.42 8.92
N ALA A 129 -47.38 28.55 9.53
CA ALA A 129 -48.70 28.87 10.13
C ALA A 129 -49.13 28.02 11.38
N ASN A 130 -49.90 28.47 12.38
CA ASN A 130 -50.94 29.50 12.49
C ASN A 130 -51.24 29.80 13.99
N SER A 131 -51.57 31.06 14.28
CA SER A 131 -52.48 31.65 15.28
C SER A 131 -52.76 31.02 16.66
N GLY A 132 -52.73 31.90 17.68
CA GLY A 132 -53.33 31.77 19.01
C GLY A 132 -53.00 32.99 19.86
#